data_AF-O67778-F1
#
_entry.id   AF-O67778-F1
#
_cell.length_a   1.000
_cell.length_b   1.000
_cell.length_c   1.000
_cell.angle_alpha   90.00
_cell.angle_beta   90.00
_cell.angle_gamma   90.00
#
_symmetry.space_group_name_H-M   'P 1'
#
loop_
_entity.id
_entity.type
_entity.pdbx_description
1 polymer ?
#
loop_
_entity_poly.entity_id
_entity_poly.type
_entity_poly.pdbx_seq_one_letter_code
_entity_poly.pdbx_strand_id
1 'polypeptide(L)'
;MVKYEELLKTLENGINSEEGEIRLVRKSQGRFKEEFNFDLSLGSKPLLTLKVFLGRKPYWQPWVEVFGVNPNLRNVFFGSEAERKLYEFLSEHFGRIFVEYFEDKETTYELQKGVPPALSRLGFELLKLGYTYFRDWYIPEGLMEGGHKIQAEKPKTEEAKKRHLENLKKEFEEFIGKCEDEGLIKKVKERYNFLEHEGSS
;
A
#
# COMPACT_ATOMS: atom_id res chain seq x y z
N MET A 1 16.48 8.01 15.33
CA MET A 1 17.20 6.77 15.69
C MET A 1 16.24 5.72 16.23
N VAL A 2 15.41 6.00 17.25
CA VAL A 2 14.44 5.02 17.81
C VAL A 2 13.60 4.31 16.72
N LYS A 3 12.94 5.07 15.84
CA LYS A 3 12.16 4.51 14.72
C LYS A 3 12.95 3.59 13.77
N TYR A 4 14.24 3.85 13.56
CA TYR A 4 15.06 3.02 12.69
C TYR A 4 15.36 1.66 13.32
N GLU A 5 15.72 1.67 14.61
CA GLU A 5 16.02 0.45 15.36
C GLU A 5 14.78 -0.43 15.55
N GLU A 6 13.61 0.17 15.77
CA GLU A 6 12.33 -0.56 15.82
C GLU A 6 12.06 -1.30 14.50
N LEU A 7 12.22 -0.61 13.37
CA LEU A 7 12.02 -1.22 12.04
C LEU A 7 12.98 -2.38 11.81
N LEU A 8 14.27 -2.16 12.07
CA LEU A 8 15.29 -3.19 11.90
C LEU A 8 15.03 -4.38 12.80
N LYS A 9 14.78 -4.16 14.09
CA LYS A 9 14.56 -5.23 15.05
C LYS A 9 13.38 -6.11 14.64
N THR A 10 12.26 -5.53 14.23
CA THR A 10 11.09 -6.31 13.78
C THR A 10 11.38 -7.08 12.49
N LEU A 11 12.02 -6.45 11.50
CA LEU A 11 12.34 -7.11 10.22
C LEU A 11 13.46 -8.17 10.33
N GLU A 12 14.40 -8.01 11.27
CA GLU A 12 15.45 -8.98 11.58
C GLU A 12 14.88 -10.17 12.38
N ASN A 13 13.94 -9.93 13.30
CA ASN A 13 13.22 -10.99 14.01
C ASN A 13 12.30 -11.80 13.08
N GLY A 14 11.71 -11.12 12.10
CA GLY A 14 10.81 -11.70 11.11
C GLY A 14 9.33 -11.46 11.40
N ILE A 15 8.54 -11.35 10.34
CA ILE A 15 7.07 -11.23 10.39
C ILE A 15 6.48 -12.55 9.87
N ASN A 16 5.87 -13.33 10.75
CA ASN A 16 5.32 -14.65 10.41
C ASN A 16 3.96 -14.55 9.74
N SER A 17 3.78 -15.29 8.64
CA SER A 17 2.50 -15.48 7.96
C SER A 17 2.32 -16.93 7.51
N GLU A 18 1.11 -17.30 7.10
CA GLU A 18 0.81 -18.62 6.52
C GLU A 18 1.64 -18.91 5.25
N GLU A 19 1.98 -17.90 4.45
CA GLU A 19 2.75 -18.05 3.22
C GLU A 19 4.27 -18.12 3.44
N GLY A 20 4.71 -17.87 4.66
CA GLY A 20 6.11 -17.90 5.07
C GLY A 20 6.49 -16.73 5.99
N GLU A 21 7.72 -16.75 6.46
CA GLU A 21 8.25 -15.67 7.29
C GLU A 21 8.90 -14.59 6.43
N ILE A 22 8.50 -13.33 6.60
CA ILE A 22 9.12 -12.18 5.96
C ILE A 22 10.34 -11.77 6.77
N ARG A 23 11.54 -11.71 6.17
CA ARG A 23 12.77 -11.32 6.85
C ARG A 23 13.62 -10.33 6.06
N LEU A 24 14.37 -9.51 6.79
CA LEU A 24 15.42 -8.67 6.22
C LEU A 24 16.58 -9.52 5.69
N VAL A 25 16.88 -9.40 4.40
CA VAL A 25 18.03 -10.05 3.76
C VAL A 25 19.22 -9.12 3.70
N ARG A 26 18.98 -7.86 3.31
CA ARG A 26 20.02 -6.86 3.13
C ARG A 26 19.50 -5.47 3.46
N LYS A 27 20.37 -4.64 4.04
CA LYS A 27 20.16 -3.20 4.19
C LYS A 27 21.24 -2.42 3.45
N SER A 28 20.85 -1.29 2.86
CA SER A 28 21.76 -0.36 2.21
C SER A 28 21.31 1.09 2.42
N GLN A 29 22.28 2.01 2.40
CA GLN A 29 22.00 3.44 2.46
C GLN A 29 21.35 3.89 1.13
N GLY A 30 20.30 4.70 1.23
CA GLY A 30 19.65 5.35 0.10
C GLY A 30 20.35 6.66 -0.30
N ARG A 31 19.62 7.51 -1.01
CA ARG A 31 20.14 8.79 -1.54
C ARG A 31 20.43 9.81 -0.44
N PHE A 32 19.61 9.83 0.61
CA PHE A 32 19.73 10.76 1.74
C PHE A 32 20.18 10.03 2.99
N LYS A 33 20.71 10.77 3.97
CA LYS A 33 21.15 10.23 5.26
C LYS A 33 20.04 9.47 5.99
N GLU A 34 18.80 9.94 5.88
CA GLU A 34 17.63 9.34 6.50
C GLU A 34 16.90 8.33 5.59
N GLU A 35 17.46 8.01 4.43
CA GLU A 35 16.88 7.08 3.44
C GLU A 35 17.66 5.75 3.41
N PHE A 36 16.94 4.63 3.36
CA PHE A 36 17.52 3.29 3.32
C PHE A 36 16.72 2.38 2.37
N ASN A 37 17.37 1.38 1.80
CA ASN A 37 16.70 0.26 1.14
C ASN A 37 16.86 -1.00 1.97
N PHE A 38 15.74 -1.70 2.22
CA PHE A 38 15.66 -2.97 2.92
C PHE A 38 15.13 -4.03 1.96
N ASP A 39 15.98 -4.96 1.58
CA ASP A 39 15.60 -6.09 0.73
C ASP A 39 15.05 -7.21 1.62
N LEU A 40 13.86 -7.68 1.30
CA LEU A 40 13.14 -8.69 2.10
C LEU A 40 13.04 -10.02 1.36
N SER A 41 12.98 -11.12 2.11
CA SER A 41 12.61 -12.45 1.62
C SER A 41 11.28 -12.91 2.21
N LEU A 42 10.61 -13.83 1.52
CA LEU A 42 9.52 -14.66 2.05
C LEU A 42 10.04 -16.09 2.13
N GLY A 43 10.24 -16.58 3.35
CA GLY A 43 11.08 -17.75 3.59
C GLY A 43 12.48 -17.52 3.04
N SER A 44 12.94 -18.39 2.14
CA SER A 44 14.26 -18.29 1.49
C SER A 44 14.26 -17.54 0.15
N LYS A 45 13.10 -17.15 -0.37
CA LYS A 45 12.99 -16.53 -1.70
C LYS A 45 12.98 -14.99 -1.58
N PRO A 46 13.70 -14.24 -2.43
CA PRO A 46 13.58 -12.80 -2.49
C PRO A 46 12.13 -12.38 -2.73
N LEU A 47 11.63 -11.42 -1.95
CA LEU A 47 10.25 -10.98 -1.99
C LEU A 47 10.12 -9.61 -2.67
N LEU A 48 10.68 -8.56 -2.05
CA LEU A 48 10.53 -7.17 -2.48
C LEU A 48 11.57 -6.29 -1.78
N THR A 49 11.63 -5.02 -2.17
CA THR A 49 12.45 -4.00 -1.50
C THR A 49 11.56 -2.92 -0.88
N LEU A 50 11.84 -2.57 0.37
CA LEU A 50 11.32 -1.37 1.01
C LEU A 50 12.34 -0.24 0.88
N LYS A 51 11.96 0.87 0.24
CA LYS A 51 12.70 2.14 0.36
C LYS A 51 12.04 2.96 1.45
N VAL A 52 12.77 3.20 2.52
CA VAL A 52 12.27 3.91 3.70
C VAL A 52 12.96 5.26 3.82
N PHE A 53 12.18 6.30 4.10
CA PHE A 53 12.70 7.58 4.54
C PHE A 53 12.18 7.88 5.94
N LEU A 54 13.10 8.03 6.90
CA LEU A 54 12.75 8.13 8.32
C LEU A 54 12.18 9.49 8.74
N GLY A 55 12.20 10.47 7.83
CA GLY A 55 11.77 11.84 8.12
C GLY A 55 12.90 12.72 8.65
N ARG A 56 12.78 14.02 8.37
CA ARG A 56 13.61 15.09 8.95
C ARG A 56 12.68 16.22 9.36
N LYS A 57 12.18 16.10 10.60
CA LYS A 57 11.19 17.04 11.17
C LYS A 57 11.73 18.47 11.22
N PRO A 58 10.84 19.48 11.12
CA PRO A 58 9.39 19.35 10.87
C PRO A 58 9.02 19.23 9.38
N TYR A 59 9.96 19.51 8.47
CA TYR A 59 9.66 19.75 7.06
C TYR A 59 9.48 18.48 6.24
N TRP A 60 10.21 17.41 6.56
CA TRP A 60 10.20 16.18 5.77
C TRP A 60 9.55 15.05 6.56
N GLN A 61 8.33 14.69 6.15
CA GLN A 61 7.59 13.61 6.79
C GLN A 61 8.18 12.25 6.40
N PRO A 62 8.12 11.24 7.31
CA PRO A 62 8.53 9.89 6.97
C PRO A 62 7.61 9.28 5.90
N TRP A 63 8.17 8.42 5.06
CA TRP A 63 7.42 7.64 4.07
C TRP A 63 8.12 6.31 3.80
N VAL A 64 7.37 5.35 3.28
CA VAL A 64 7.88 4.06 2.82
C VAL A 64 7.36 3.78 1.42
N GLU A 65 8.20 3.17 0.61
CA GLU A 65 7.88 2.71 -0.73
C GLU A 65 8.15 1.20 -0.81
N VAL A 66 7.15 0.43 -1.22
CA VAL A 66 7.19 -1.01 -1.43
C VAL A 66 7.25 -1.25 -2.94
N PHE A 67 8.34 -1.82 -3.44
CA PHE A 67 8.56 -1.98 -4.88
C PHE A 67 9.45 -3.19 -5.19
N GLY A 68 9.56 -3.53 -6.48
CA GLY A 68 10.41 -4.64 -6.92
C GLY A 68 9.91 -6.00 -6.42
N VAL A 69 8.59 -6.16 -6.34
CA VAL A 69 7.98 -7.45 -5.95
C VAL A 69 8.43 -8.52 -6.93
N ASN A 70 8.90 -9.65 -6.41
CA ASN A 70 9.38 -10.77 -7.21
C ASN A 70 8.23 -11.29 -8.10
N PRO A 71 8.36 -11.24 -9.43
CA PRO A 71 7.28 -11.65 -10.34
C PRO A 71 6.84 -13.11 -10.16
N ASN A 72 7.75 -13.96 -9.69
CA ASN A 72 7.46 -15.37 -9.42
C ASN A 72 6.64 -15.60 -8.14
N LEU A 73 6.57 -14.60 -7.26
CA LEU A 73 5.79 -14.63 -6.01
C LEU A 73 4.54 -13.76 -6.09
N ARG A 74 4.26 -13.05 -7.19
CA ARG A 74 3.13 -12.11 -7.27
C ARG A 74 1.78 -12.72 -6.88
N ASN A 75 1.48 -13.93 -7.35
CA ASN A 75 0.23 -14.63 -7.06
C ASN A 75 0.21 -15.26 -5.65
N VAL A 76 1.36 -15.32 -4.98
CA VAL A 76 1.50 -15.82 -3.60
C VAL A 76 1.44 -14.64 -2.63
N PHE A 77 1.98 -13.49 -3.00
CA PHE A 77 2.08 -12.32 -2.12
C PHE A 77 0.82 -11.45 -2.17
N PHE A 78 0.33 -11.03 -3.35
CA PHE A 78 -0.84 -10.16 -3.40
C PHE A 78 -2.11 -10.91 -3.00
N GLY A 79 -2.86 -10.36 -2.03
CA GLY A 79 -4.05 -10.96 -1.43
C GLY A 79 -3.78 -11.88 -0.22
N SER A 80 -2.51 -12.07 0.14
CA SER A 80 -2.06 -13.02 1.16
C SER A 80 -2.11 -12.47 2.59
N GLU A 81 -1.95 -13.36 3.58
CA GLU A 81 -1.73 -12.92 4.96
C GLU A 81 -0.39 -12.20 5.12
N ALA A 82 0.64 -12.65 4.40
CA ALA A 82 1.95 -11.99 4.33
C ALA A 82 1.86 -10.51 3.93
N GLU A 83 1.07 -10.19 2.90
CA GLU A 83 0.85 -8.81 2.46
C GLU A 83 0.18 -7.98 3.57
N ARG A 84 -0.91 -8.50 4.14
CA ARG A 84 -1.67 -7.79 5.20
C ARG A 84 -0.79 -7.48 6.40
N LYS A 85 -0.08 -8.48 6.93
CA LYS A 85 0.82 -8.31 8.09
C LYS A 85 1.97 -7.35 7.81
N LEU A 86 2.50 -7.35 6.59
CA LEU A 86 3.50 -6.36 6.20
C LEU A 86 2.92 -4.95 6.23
N TYR A 87 1.73 -4.72 5.65
CA TYR A 87 1.12 -3.40 5.64
C TYR A 87 0.67 -2.95 7.03
N GLU A 88 0.16 -3.84 7.88
CA GLU A 88 -0.15 -3.59 9.28
C GLU A 88 1.07 -2.99 9.99
N PHE A 89 2.20 -3.69 9.94
CA PHE A 89 3.48 -3.22 10.48
C PHE A 89 3.90 -1.87 9.91
N LEU A 90 3.85 -1.69 8.59
CA LEU A 90 4.22 -0.41 7.97
C LEU A 90 3.30 0.73 8.43
N SER A 91 2.01 0.45 8.66
CA SER A 91 1.02 1.46 9.05
C SER A 91 1.24 2.01 10.46
N GLU A 92 1.85 1.25 11.35
CA GLU A 92 2.23 1.70 12.70
C GLU A 92 3.32 2.77 12.64
N HIS A 93 4.16 2.72 11.61
CA HIS A 93 5.33 3.57 11.50
C HIS A 93 5.17 4.69 10.47
N PHE A 94 4.42 4.52 9.39
CA PHE A 94 4.43 5.45 8.25
C PHE A 94 3.06 6.06 7.97
N GLY A 95 2.97 7.39 8.07
CA GLY A 95 1.77 8.13 7.67
C GLY A 95 1.61 8.27 6.15
N ARG A 96 2.64 7.92 5.35
CA ARG A 96 2.62 7.91 3.89
C ARG A 96 3.27 6.64 3.36
N ILE A 97 2.60 5.98 2.44
CA ILE A 97 3.07 4.75 1.78
C ILE A 97 2.92 4.87 0.26
N PHE A 98 3.86 4.27 -0.46
CA PHE A 98 3.80 4.04 -1.90
C PHE A 98 3.91 2.54 -2.14
N VAL A 99 3.08 1.98 -3.02
CA VAL A 99 3.14 0.55 -3.37
C VAL A 99 3.07 0.40 -4.88
N GLU A 100 4.08 -0.27 -5.45
CA GLU A 100 4.10 -0.64 -6.85
C GLU A 100 3.10 -1.77 -7.11
N TYR A 101 2.18 -1.54 -8.05
CA TYR A 101 1.09 -2.49 -8.34
C TYR A 101 1.27 -3.24 -9.67
N PHE A 102 2.40 -3.06 -10.37
CA PHE A 102 2.64 -3.67 -11.68
C PHE A 102 2.44 -5.19 -11.70
N GLU A 103 2.93 -5.88 -10.67
CA GLU A 103 2.81 -7.33 -10.53
C GLU A 103 1.44 -7.78 -9.96
N ASP A 104 0.62 -6.84 -9.47
CA ASP A 104 -0.74 -7.10 -8.99
C ASP A 104 -1.74 -6.91 -10.14
N LYS A 105 -2.08 -8.04 -10.76
CA LYS A 105 -3.00 -8.07 -11.91
C LYS A 105 -4.41 -7.65 -11.55
N GLU A 106 -4.88 -7.94 -10.33
CA GLU A 106 -6.25 -7.57 -9.93
C GLU A 106 -6.34 -6.07 -9.76
N THR A 107 -5.43 -5.46 -8.99
CA THR A 107 -5.40 -4.01 -8.81
C THR A 107 -5.16 -3.29 -10.14
N THR A 108 -4.24 -3.78 -10.98
CA THR A 108 -3.99 -3.18 -12.29
C THR A 108 -5.25 -3.19 -13.17
N TYR A 109 -5.97 -4.31 -13.23
CA TYR A 109 -7.23 -4.40 -13.99
C TYR A 109 -8.29 -3.43 -13.44
N GLU A 110 -8.46 -3.40 -12.13
CA GLU A 110 -9.45 -2.55 -11.46
C GLU A 110 -9.19 -1.06 -11.71
N LEU A 111 -7.94 -0.61 -11.55
CA LEU A 111 -7.54 0.77 -11.83
C LEU A 111 -7.74 1.14 -13.32
N GLN A 112 -7.39 0.23 -14.25
CA GLN A 112 -7.64 0.45 -15.68
C GLN A 112 -9.13 0.57 -16.02
N LYS A 113 -10.01 -0.06 -15.24
CA LYS A 113 -11.47 0.07 -15.36
C LYS A 113 -12.04 1.30 -14.64
N GLY A 114 -11.19 2.11 -14.02
CA GLY A 114 -11.59 3.35 -13.36
C GLY A 114 -12.14 3.16 -11.95
N VAL A 115 -11.86 2.02 -11.31
CA VAL A 115 -12.17 1.84 -9.88
C VAL A 115 -11.41 2.90 -9.07
N PRO A 116 -12.05 3.61 -8.13
CA PRO A 116 -11.35 4.56 -7.26
C PRO A 116 -10.17 3.87 -6.55
N PRO A 117 -8.97 4.49 -6.46
CA PRO A 117 -7.79 3.79 -5.96
C PRO A 117 -7.96 3.17 -4.57
N ALA A 118 -8.68 3.85 -3.67
CA ALA A 118 -8.96 3.36 -2.32
C ALA A 118 -9.90 2.13 -2.27
N LEU A 119 -10.63 1.86 -3.36
CA LEU A 119 -11.54 0.70 -3.49
C LEU A 119 -10.98 -0.38 -4.43
N SER A 120 -9.78 -0.20 -4.97
CA SER A 120 -9.03 -1.30 -5.61
C SER A 120 -8.60 -2.34 -4.56
N ARG A 121 -8.24 -3.55 -4.99
CA ARG A 121 -7.85 -4.66 -4.09
C ARG A 121 -6.72 -4.22 -3.15
N LEU A 122 -5.65 -3.65 -3.71
CA LEU A 122 -4.51 -3.15 -2.95
C LEU A 122 -4.85 -1.92 -2.11
N GLY A 123 -5.51 -0.93 -2.71
CA GLY A 123 -5.83 0.32 -2.01
C GLY A 123 -6.79 0.09 -0.84
N PHE A 124 -7.69 -0.89 -0.94
CA PHE A 124 -8.61 -1.23 0.12
C PHE A 124 -7.92 -1.84 1.35
N GLU A 125 -6.87 -2.65 1.17
CA GLU A 125 -6.06 -3.13 2.30
C GLU A 125 -5.38 -1.95 3.03
N LEU A 126 -4.96 -0.91 2.32
CA LEU A 126 -4.44 0.31 2.94
C LEU A 126 -5.56 1.14 3.59
N LEU A 127 -6.75 1.20 3.00
CA LEU A 127 -7.88 1.94 3.56
C LEU A 127 -8.27 1.41 4.94
N LYS A 128 -8.31 0.09 5.10
CA LYS A 128 -8.56 -0.59 6.39
C LYS A 128 -7.54 -0.21 7.48
N LEU A 129 -6.34 0.19 7.10
CA LEU A 129 -5.26 0.60 8.01
C LEU A 129 -5.25 2.12 8.30
N GLY A 130 -6.30 2.83 7.88
CA GLY A 130 -6.51 4.25 8.17
C GLY A 130 -5.83 5.22 7.21
N TYR A 131 -5.31 4.75 6.07
CA TYR A 131 -4.95 5.63 4.97
C TYR A 131 -6.22 6.11 4.27
N THR A 132 -6.33 7.40 3.96
CA THR A 132 -7.61 7.99 3.47
C THR A 132 -7.44 8.86 2.25
N TYR A 133 -6.26 9.44 2.06
CA TYR A 133 -5.93 10.17 0.84
C TYR A 133 -5.18 9.24 -0.09
N PHE A 134 -5.71 9.03 -1.30
CA PHE A 134 -5.13 8.14 -2.30
C PHE A 134 -4.82 8.88 -3.59
N ARG A 135 -3.77 8.44 -4.26
CA ARG A 135 -3.41 8.87 -5.61
C ARG A 135 -2.85 7.69 -6.39
N ASP A 136 -3.43 7.42 -7.55
CA ASP A 136 -2.86 6.50 -8.52
C ASP A 136 -1.87 7.23 -9.41
N TRP A 137 -0.64 6.74 -9.43
CA TRP A 137 0.39 7.14 -10.36
C TRP A 137 0.45 6.07 -11.45
N TYR A 138 -0.01 6.46 -12.64
CA TYR A 138 0.16 5.73 -13.88
C TYR A 138 0.97 6.61 -14.83
N ILE A 139 2.25 6.28 -15.03
CA ILE A 139 3.12 6.90 -16.03
C ILE A 139 3.43 5.84 -17.09
N PRO A 140 3.06 6.06 -18.37
CA PRO A 140 3.32 5.10 -19.45
C PRO A 140 4.78 4.65 -19.50
N GLU A 141 5.01 3.35 -19.70
CA GLU A 141 6.35 2.78 -19.80
C GLU A 141 7.16 3.44 -20.92
N GLY A 142 8.41 3.83 -20.61
CA GLY A 142 9.32 4.49 -21.54
C GLY A 142 9.65 5.96 -21.22
N LEU A 143 8.92 6.60 -20.29
CA LEU A 143 9.20 7.95 -19.80
C LEU A 143 9.96 7.98 -18.46
N MET A 144 9.61 7.10 -17.53
CA MET A 144 10.30 6.89 -16.25
C MET A 144 10.05 5.45 -15.76
N GLU A 145 11.12 4.71 -15.42
CA GLU A 145 10.99 3.42 -14.73
C GLU A 145 10.35 3.60 -13.33
N GLY A 146 9.43 2.71 -12.94
CA GLY A 146 8.78 2.71 -11.62
C GLY A 146 7.53 3.61 -11.51
N GLY A 147 6.81 3.83 -12.63
CA GLY A 147 5.68 4.74 -12.75
C GLY A 147 4.29 4.22 -12.38
N HIS A 148 4.16 2.97 -11.89
CA HIS A 148 2.88 2.32 -11.56
C HIS A 148 2.73 2.13 -10.05
N LYS A 149 2.27 3.17 -9.34
CA LYS A 149 2.22 3.18 -7.87
C LYS A 149 0.93 3.76 -7.32
N ILE A 150 0.37 3.11 -6.30
CA ILE A 150 -0.60 3.74 -5.41
C ILE A 150 0.17 4.48 -4.32
N GLN A 151 -0.10 5.77 -4.17
CA GLN A 151 0.27 6.55 -2.99
C GLN A 151 -0.94 6.61 -2.04
N ALA A 152 -0.70 6.39 -0.75
CA ALA A 152 -1.71 6.55 0.29
C ALA A 152 -1.17 7.32 1.51
N GLU A 153 -2.00 8.20 2.09
CA GLU A 153 -1.65 9.00 3.28
C GLU A 153 -2.73 8.93 4.38
N LYS A 154 -2.27 8.83 5.63
CA LYS A 154 -3.13 8.97 6.82
C LYS A 154 -3.58 10.43 6.97
N PRO A 155 -4.82 10.67 7.39
CA PRO A 155 -5.32 12.04 7.54
C PRO A 155 -4.59 12.74 8.68
N LYS A 156 -4.34 14.05 8.52
CA LYS A 156 -3.72 14.87 9.58
C LYS A 156 -4.69 15.27 10.68
N THR A 157 -5.99 15.33 10.35
CA THR A 157 -7.08 15.72 11.25
C THR A 157 -8.35 14.94 10.89
N GLU A 158 -9.30 14.87 11.81
CA GLU A 158 -10.60 14.22 11.57
C GLU A 158 -11.43 14.94 10.49
N GLU A 159 -11.29 16.25 10.35
CA GLU A 159 -11.95 17.01 9.27
C GLU A 159 -11.38 16.62 7.90
N ALA A 160 -10.06 16.40 7.81
CA ALA A 160 -9.44 15.89 6.60
C ALA A 160 -9.92 14.47 6.30
N LYS A 161 -10.02 13.60 7.32
CA LYS A 161 -10.57 12.25 7.20
C LYS A 161 -11.99 12.28 6.62
N LYS A 162 -12.90 13.04 7.22
CA LYS A 162 -14.29 13.19 6.77
C LYS A 162 -14.36 13.63 5.31
N ARG A 163 -13.62 14.68 4.95
CA ARG A 163 -13.56 15.18 3.57
C ARG A 163 -13.06 14.12 2.58
N HIS A 164 -12.05 13.34 2.94
CA HIS A 164 -11.54 12.29 2.07
C HIS A 164 -12.57 11.17 1.87
N LEU A 165 -13.29 10.77 2.93
CA LEU A 165 -14.33 9.75 2.85
C LEU A 165 -15.56 10.23 2.06
N GLU A 166 -15.95 11.50 2.18
CA GLU A 166 -16.99 12.12 1.36
C GLU A 166 -16.60 12.14 -0.13
N ASN A 167 -15.35 12.49 -0.43
CA ASN A 167 -14.84 12.42 -1.80
C ASN A 167 -14.85 10.98 -2.33
N LEU A 168 -14.43 10.00 -1.51
CA LEU A 168 -14.43 8.60 -1.89
C LEU A 168 -15.86 8.09 -2.18
N LYS A 169 -16.85 8.49 -1.37
CA LYS A 169 -18.25 8.18 -1.61
C LYS A 169 -18.72 8.70 -2.97
N LYS A 170 -18.37 9.95 -3.31
CA LYS A 170 -18.72 10.53 -4.62
C LYS A 170 -18.05 9.77 -5.77
N GLU A 171 -16.76 9.44 -5.65
CA GLU A 171 -16.02 8.67 -6.65
C GLU A 171 -16.60 7.26 -6.83
N PHE A 172 -17.02 6.63 -5.73
CA PHE A 172 -17.73 5.34 -5.74
C PHE A 172 -19.06 5.43 -6.48
N GLU A 173 -19.93 6.38 -6.13
CA GLU A 173 -21.22 6.56 -6.80
C GLU A 173 -21.05 6.84 -8.31
N GLU A 174 -20.06 7.67 -8.66
CA GLU A 174 -19.71 7.96 -10.06
C GLU A 174 -19.22 6.72 -10.81
N PHE A 175 -18.37 5.89 -10.18
CA PHE A 175 -17.91 4.64 -10.76
C PHE A 175 -19.07 3.66 -11.00
N ILE A 176 -19.94 3.47 -10.01
CA ILE A 176 -21.09 2.55 -10.11
C ILE A 176 -22.06 2.98 -11.21
N GLY A 177 -22.22 4.29 -11.44
CA GLY A 177 -23.06 4.81 -12.52
C GLY A 177 -22.48 4.63 -13.94
N LYS A 178 -21.18 4.35 -14.07
CA LYS A 178 -20.47 4.24 -15.36
C LYS A 178 -20.01 2.83 -15.70
N CYS A 179 -19.79 1.98 -14.70
CA CYS A 179 -19.31 0.62 -14.90
C CYS A 179 -20.45 -0.29 -15.39
N GLU A 180 -20.15 -1.18 -16.33
CA GLU A 180 -21.08 -2.19 -16.86
C GLU A 180 -20.71 -3.62 -16.43
N ASP A 181 -19.53 -3.81 -15.83
CA ASP A 181 -19.05 -5.12 -15.37
C ASP A 181 -19.69 -5.45 -14.00
N GLU A 182 -20.76 -6.26 -14.02
CA GLU A 182 -21.50 -6.65 -12.81
C GLU A 182 -20.62 -7.33 -11.75
N GLY A 183 -19.64 -8.14 -12.18
CA GLY A 183 -18.72 -8.83 -11.28
C GLY A 183 -17.81 -7.83 -10.55
N LEU A 184 -17.27 -6.86 -11.29
CA LEU A 184 -16.46 -5.79 -10.73
C LEU A 184 -17.27 -4.87 -9.81
N ILE A 185 -18.48 -4.48 -10.24
CA ILE A 185 -19.41 -3.68 -9.43
C ILE A 185 -19.70 -4.37 -8.10
N LYS A 186 -19.96 -5.68 -8.12
CA LYS A 186 -20.22 -6.46 -6.92
C LYS A 186 -19.04 -6.40 -5.94
N LYS A 187 -17.81 -6.65 -6.41
CA LYS A 187 -16.60 -6.58 -5.57
C LYS A 187 -16.41 -5.19 -4.95
N VAL A 188 -16.57 -4.13 -5.75
CA VAL A 188 -16.39 -2.75 -5.28
C VAL A 188 -17.46 -2.37 -4.24
N LYS A 189 -18.71 -2.79 -4.45
CA LYS A 189 -19.80 -2.63 -3.46
C LYS A 189 -19.51 -3.36 -2.16
N GLU A 190 -19.01 -4.59 -2.20
CA GLU A 190 -18.64 -5.34 -0.99
C GLU A 190 -17.58 -4.61 -0.16
N ARG A 191 -16.53 -4.08 -0.81
CA ARG A 191 -15.49 -3.25 -0.16
C ARG A 191 -16.06 -1.97 0.43
N TYR A 192 -16.90 -1.25 -0.32
CA TYR A 192 -17.51 -0.01 0.17
C TYR A 192 -18.49 -0.25 1.33
N ASN A 193 -19.29 -1.32 1.27
CA ASN A 193 -20.19 -1.68 2.37
C ASN A 193 -19.43 -2.00 3.66
N PHE A 194 -18.31 -2.72 3.57
CA PHE A 194 -17.45 -2.99 4.73
C PHE A 194 -17.02 -1.68 5.43
N LEU A 195 -16.64 -0.67 4.65
CA LEU A 195 -16.25 0.65 5.17
C LEU A 195 -17.40 1.35 5.93
N GLU A 196 -18.63 1.27 5.43
CA GLU A 196 -19.80 1.89 6.10
C GLU A 196 -20.16 1.21 7.43
N HIS A 197 -19.95 -0.10 7.54
CA HIS A 197 -20.24 -0.85 8.77
C HIS A 197 -19.21 -0.57 9.87
N GLU A 198 -17.92 -0.46 9.53
CA GLU A 198 -16.89 -0.09 10.52
C GLU A 198 -16.99 1.37 10.97
N GLY A 199 -17.48 2.29 10.12
CA GLY A 199 -17.71 3.69 10.49
C GLY A 199 -18.92 3.94 11.41
N SER A 200 -19.76 2.92 11.61
CA SER A 200 -20.99 2.99 12.43
C SER A 200 -20.86 2.33 13.81
N SER A 201 -19.66 1.83 14.15
CA SER A 201 -19.31 1.18 15.42
C SER A 201 -18.47 2.12 16.28
#